data_AF-A0A0E9M2L0-F1
#
_entry.id   AF-A0A0E9M2L0-F1
#
_cell.length_a   1.000
_cell.length_b   1.000
_cell.length_c   1.000
_cell.angle_alpha   90.00
_cell.angle_beta   90.00
_cell.angle_gamma   90.00
#
_symmetry.space_group_name_H-M   'P 1'
#
loop_
_entity.id
_entity.type
_entity.pdbx_description
1 polymer ?
#
loop_
_entity_poly.entity_id
_entity_poly.type
_entity_poly.pdbx_seq_one_letter_code
_entity_poly.pdbx_strand_id
1 'polypeptide(L)' 'MRFNTQEGYIVFKPEEIAYLEADQVYTIIRTIDSRLHHVTVNIGKIEAMLERIVS' A
#
# COMPACT_ATOMS: atom_id res chain seq x y z
N MET A 1 -3.85 0.89 8.30
CA MET A 1 -3.30 1.98 7.45
C MET A 1 -4.33 2.35 6.41
N ARG A 2 -4.55 3.64 6.11
CA ARG A 2 -5.52 4.10 5.11
C ARG A 2 -4.78 4.71 3.92
N PHE A 3 -5.09 4.25 2.71
CA PHE A 3 -4.53 4.77 1.47
C PHE A 3 -5.64 5.25 0.54
N ASN A 4 -5.42 6.39 -0.10
CA ASN A 4 -6.35 6.89 -1.11
C ASN A 4 -6.17 6.11 -2.41
N THR A 5 -7.29 5.86 -3.08
CA THR A 5 -7.36 5.28 -4.43
C THR A 5 -8.06 6.29 -5.33
N GLN A 6 -8.17 6.01 -6.63
CA GLN A 6 -8.92 6.89 -7.54
C GLN A 6 -10.42 6.97 -7.18
N GLU A 7 -10.97 5.90 -6.62
CA GLU A 7 -12.42 5.75 -6.35
C GLU A 7 -12.78 5.99 -4.88
N GLY A 8 -11.81 6.29 -4.02
CA GLY A 8 -12.04 6.52 -2.60
C GLY A 8 -10.80 6.21 -1.76
N TYR A 9 -10.93 5.22 -0.88
CA TYR A 9 -9.83 4.78 -0.04
C TYR A 9 -9.93 3.30 0.28
N ILE A 10 -8.79 2.71 0.59
CA ILE A 10 -8.67 1.36 1.10
C ILE A 10 -7.96 1.36 2.44
N VAL A 11 -8.32 0.41 3.29
CA VAL A 11 -7.71 0.21 4.60
C VAL A 11 -7.07 -1.16 4.61
N PHE A 12 -5.79 -1.21 4.96
CA PHE A 12 -5.02 -2.45 5.12
C PHE A 12 -4.41 -2.54 6.50
N LYS A 13 -4.27 -3.76 6.99
CA LYS A 13 -3.31 -4.11 8.02
C LYS A 13 -1.96 -4.46 7.37
N PRO A 14 -0.82 -4.13 8.00
CA PRO A 14 0.51 -4.44 7.45
C PRO A 14 0.68 -5.91 7.06
N GLU A 15 0.16 -6.83 7.87
CA GLU A 15 0.24 -8.27 7.65
C GLU A 15 -0.53 -8.78 6.42
N GLU A 16 -1.41 -7.94 5.83
CA GLU A 16 -2.12 -8.29 4.58
C GLU A 16 -1.29 -8.00 3.33
N ILE A 17 -0.19 -7.24 3.45
CA ILE A 17 0.67 -6.84 2.33
C ILE A 17 1.68 -7.94 2.05
N ALA A 18 1.63 -8.49 0.83
CA ALA A 18 2.64 -9.44 0.35
C ALA A 18 3.88 -8.71 -0.18
N TYR A 19 3.67 -7.71 -1.05
CA TYR A 19 4.73 -6.81 -1.52
C TYR A 19 4.16 -5.51 -2.10
N LEU A 20 5.05 -4.53 -2.27
CA LEU A 20 4.77 -3.25 -2.90
C LEU A 20 5.50 -3.17 -4.24
N GLU A 21 4.84 -2.60 -5.25
CA GLU A 21 5.40 -2.40 -6.58
C GLU A 21 5.20 -0.93 -6.97
N ALA A 22 6.28 -0.27 -7.40
CA ALA A 22 6.21 1.12 -7.87
C ALA A 22 5.86 1.14 -9.36
N ASP A 23 4.84 1.93 -9.72
CA ASP A 23 4.46 2.22 -11.09
C ASP A 23 4.79 3.70 -11.41
N GLN A 24 4.73 4.11 -12.68
CA GLN A 24 5.04 5.48 -13.11
C GLN A 24 4.18 6.54 -12.43
N VAL A 25 2.98 6.17 -11.97
CA VAL A 25 1.99 7.11 -11.39
C VAL A 25 1.49 6.66 -10.01
N TYR A 26 1.44 5.37 -9.74
CA TYR A 26 0.85 4.80 -8.53
C TYR A 26 1.81 3.89 -7.79
N THR A 27 1.48 3.54 -6.54
CA THR A 27 2.03 2.33 -5.92
C THR A 27 0.98 1.24 -5.99
N ILE A 28 1.42 0.05 -6.36
CA ILE A 28 0.60 -1.15 -6.38
C ILE A 28 0.86 -1.90 -5.07
N ILE A 29 -0.21 -2.14 -4.31
CA ILE A 29 -0.18 -3.01 -3.14
C ILE A 29 -0.68 -4.38 -3.58
N ARG A 30 0.19 -5.38 -3.50
CA ARG A 30 -0.19 -6.78 -3.68
C ARG A 30 -0.38 -7.42 -2.32
N THR A 31 -1.54 -8.03 -2.15
CA THR A 31 -1.95 -8.63 -0.87
C THR A 31 -1.71 -10.14 -0.88
N ILE A 32 -1.66 -10.73 0.31
CA ILE A 32 -1.42 -12.16 0.49
C ILE A 32 -2.51 -13.04 -0.16
N ASP A 33 -3.73 -12.53 -0.32
CA ASP A 33 -4.84 -13.23 -0.99
C ASP A 33 -4.88 -12.96 -2.49
N SER A 34 -3.78 -12.46 -3.06
CA SER A 34 -3.60 -12.17 -4.48
C SER A 34 -4.45 -11.02 -5.02
N ARG A 35 -5.11 -10.21 -4.17
CA ARG A 35 -5.72 -8.96 -4.63
C ARG A 35 -4.67 -7.89 -4.89
N LEU A 36 -4.99 -7.03 -5.85
CA LEU A 36 -4.15 -5.92 -6.27
C LEU A 36 -4.89 -4.60 -6.09
N HIS A 37 -4.20 -3.61 -5.53
CA HIS A 37 -4.78 -2.29 -5.31
C HIS A 37 -3.83 -1.17 -5.74
N HIS A 38 -4.30 -0.30 -6.62
CA HIS A 38 -3.59 0.93 -6.99
C HIS A 38 -3.88 2.01 -5.95
N VAL A 39 -2.82 2.54 -5.36
CA VAL A 39 -2.91 3.63 -4.39
C VAL A 39 -2.15 4.86 -4.89
N THR A 40 -2.70 6.04 -4.61
CA THR A 40 -2.17 7.34 -5.07
C THR A 40 -1.03 7.86 -4.20
N VAL A 41 -0.40 6.98 -3.44
CA VAL A 41 0.70 7.32 -2.53
C VAL A 41 1.98 6.68 -3.06
N ASN A 42 3.11 7.37 -2.91
CA ASN A 42 4.41 6.83 -3.30
C ASN A 42 4.87 5.73 -2.32
N ILE A 43 5.59 4.74 -2.86
CA ILE A 43 6.09 3.57 -2.12
C ILE A 43 6.90 3.94 -0.87
N GLY A 44 7.78 4.95 -0.95
CA GLY A 44 8.62 5.36 0.18
C GLY A 44 7.81 5.93 1.35
N LYS A 45 6.65 6.54 1.08
CA LYS A 45 5.73 6.97 2.13
C LYS A 45 5.02 5.79 2.78
N ILE A 46 4.73 4.72 2.03
CA ILE A 46 4.18 3.48 2.59
C ILE A 46 5.24 2.80 3.48
N GLU A 47 6.48 2.70 2.99
CA GLU A 47 7.61 2.12 3.73
C GLU A 47 7.83 2.83 5.07
N ALA A 48 7.93 4.17 5.06
CA ALA A 48 8.07 4.94 6.29
C ALA A 48 6.90 4.76 7.28
N MET A 49 5.69 4.48 6.78
CA MET A 49 4.55 4.17 7.65
C MET A 49 4.64 2.76 8.23
N LEU A 50 5.15 1.79 7.46
CA LEU A 50 5.36 0.41 7.91
C LEU A 50 6.45 0.35 8.99
N GLU A 51 7.59 1.03 8.77
CA GLU A 51 8.69 1.08 9.73
C GLU A 51 8.24 1.57 11.12
N ARG A 52 7.36 2.56 11.17
CA ARG A 52 6.79 3.11 12.42
C ARG A 52 5.89 2.15 13.19
N ILE A 53 5.44 1.06 12.57
CA ILE A 53 4.58 0.06 13.22
C ILE A 53 5.44 -1.07 13.83
N VAL A 54 6.59 -1.36 13.23
CA VAL A 54 7.52 -2.40 13.69
C VAL A 54 8.60 -1.89 14.64
N SER A 55 8.69 -0.58 14.84
CA SER A 55 9.55 0.08 15.84
C SER A 55 8.82 0.34 17.15
#